data_AF-A0A9X3K8C4-F1
#
_entry.id   AF-A0A9X3K8C4-F1
#
_cell.length_a   1.000
_cell.length_b   1.000
_cell.length_c   1.000
_cell.angle_alpha   90.00
_cell.angle_beta   90.00
_cell.angle_gamma   90.00
#
_symmetry.space_group_name_H-M   'P 1'
#
loop_
_entity.id
_entity.type
_entity.pdbx_description
1 polymer ?
#
loop_
_entity_poly.entity_id
_entity_poly.type
_entity_poly.pdbx_seq_one_letter_code
_entity_poly.pdbx_strand_id
1 'polypeptide(L)'
;MNRILYLFFFVALVSCQNEQQKIERTNGKTEWIDPNTIQLSPIIQDSLTSGQIEKISYLHNTFKEVDPTSREKWIEDFMRDYNPDNEIEIWMTMANAYNSYVQLGELNIEEKKEVYKILLMRSSAPADEVLSHIELDYLSEKEAKQVMQAYQLEAKPIRVSKE
;
A
#
# COMPACT_ATOMS: atom_id res chain seq x y z
N MET A 1 -32.10 -45.59 -52.21
CA MET A 1 -30.66 -45.93 -52.11
C MET A 1 -30.03 -44.96 -51.12
N ASN A 2 -29.38 -45.50 -50.09
CA ASN A 2 -28.86 -44.82 -48.89
C ASN A 2 -28.15 -43.48 -49.11
N ARG A 3 -28.34 -42.54 -48.17
CA ARG A 3 -27.32 -42.21 -47.14
C ARG A 3 -27.76 -41.10 -46.18
N ILE A 4 -27.63 -41.39 -44.89
CA ILE A 4 -27.65 -40.48 -43.75
C ILE A 4 -26.45 -39.53 -43.82
N LEU A 5 -26.64 -38.25 -43.53
CA LEU A 5 -25.60 -37.46 -42.86
C LEU A 5 -26.23 -36.31 -42.06
N TYR A 6 -26.23 -36.45 -40.74
CA TYR A 6 -26.45 -35.36 -39.80
C TYR A 6 -25.29 -34.37 -39.95
N LEU A 7 -25.59 -33.08 -40.11
CA LEU A 7 -24.65 -32.00 -39.87
C LEU A 7 -25.27 -31.04 -38.86
N PHE A 8 -24.93 -31.29 -37.60
CA PHE A 8 -24.95 -30.32 -36.53
C PHE A 8 -24.11 -29.11 -36.97
N PHE A 9 -24.76 -27.98 -37.25
CA PHE A 9 -24.05 -26.72 -37.40
C PHE A 9 -24.05 -26.00 -36.05
N PHE A 10 -22.87 -26.00 -35.45
CA PHE A 10 -22.48 -25.35 -34.21
C PHE A 10 -22.91 -23.88 -34.18
N VAL A 11 -23.69 -23.50 -33.17
CA VAL A 11 -23.89 -22.10 -32.78
C VAL A 11 -22.63 -21.64 -32.06
N ALA A 12 -21.77 -20.89 -32.76
CA ALA A 12 -20.63 -20.22 -32.15
C ALA A 12 -21.09 -18.91 -31.48
N LEU A 13 -21.53 -19.00 -30.23
CA LEU A 13 -21.55 -17.83 -29.34
C LEU A 13 -20.10 -17.57 -28.93
N VAL A 14 -19.42 -16.69 -29.68
CA VAL A 14 -18.17 -16.06 -29.26
C VAL A 14 -18.52 -15.11 -28.12
N SER A 15 -18.64 -15.66 -26.92
CA SER A 15 -18.55 -14.90 -25.69
C SER A 15 -17.06 -14.64 -25.48
N CYS A 16 -16.59 -13.44 -25.84
CA CYS A 16 -15.31 -12.93 -25.35
C CYS A 16 -15.37 -12.92 -23.82
N GLN A 17 -14.89 -13.98 -23.19
CA GLN A 17 -14.62 -14.00 -21.77
C GLN A 17 -13.37 -13.15 -21.56
N ASN A 18 -13.63 -11.97 -21.02
CA ASN A 18 -12.67 -11.03 -20.48
C ASN A 18 -11.73 -11.79 -19.54
N GLU A 19 -10.46 -11.97 -19.93
CA GLU A 19 -9.40 -12.45 -19.04
C GLU A 19 -9.13 -11.38 -17.98
N GLN A 20 -9.96 -11.34 -16.93
CA GLN A 20 -9.48 -10.87 -15.64
C GLN A 20 -8.49 -11.92 -15.15
N GLN A 21 -7.21 -11.70 -15.44
CA GLN A 21 -6.11 -12.32 -14.72
C GLN A 21 -6.26 -11.96 -13.24
N LYS A 22 -7.01 -12.79 -12.53
CA LYS A 22 -7.01 -12.87 -11.09
C LYS A 22 -5.61 -13.36 -10.72
N ILE A 23 -4.72 -12.43 -10.38
CA ILE A 23 -3.40 -12.75 -9.82
C ILE A 23 -3.63 -13.74 -8.69
N GLU A 24 -3.24 -14.99 -8.90
CA GLU A 24 -3.28 -16.02 -7.88
C GLU A 24 -2.44 -15.53 -6.70
N ARG A 25 -3.11 -15.28 -5.57
CA ARG A 25 -2.45 -15.03 -4.31
C ARG A 25 -1.69 -16.30 -3.97
N THR A 26 -0.36 -16.26 -4.09
CA THR A 26 0.53 -17.27 -3.52
C THR A 26 0.14 -17.49 -2.06
N ASN A 27 0.06 -18.75 -1.64
CA ASN A 27 -0.48 -19.25 -0.38
C ASN A 27 0.36 -18.83 0.86
N GLY A 28 0.58 -17.52 1.04
CA GLY A 28 1.33 -16.92 2.13
C GLY A 28 0.42 -16.63 3.32
N LYS A 29 0.94 -16.88 4.54
CA LYS A 29 0.27 -16.52 5.79
C LYS A 29 0.65 -15.09 6.16
N THR A 30 -0.33 -14.24 6.45
CA THR A 30 -0.10 -12.92 7.04
C THR A 30 0.20 -13.07 8.53
N GLU A 31 1.25 -12.41 9.00
CA GLU A 31 1.65 -12.39 10.40
C GLU A 31 2.03 -10.96 10.80
N TRP A 32 1.74 -10.59 12.05
CA TRP A 32 2.24 -9.37 12.66
C TRP A 32 3.68 -9.63 13.13
N ILE A 33 4.63 -8.89 12.58
CA ILE A 33 6.06 -9.02 12.85
C ILE A 33 6.58 -7.66 13.31
N ASP A 34 7.46 -7.64 14.30
CA ASP A 34 8.20 -6.43 14.67
C ASP A 34 9.15 -6.06 13.52
N PRO A 35 8.97 -4.91 12.84
CA PRO A 35 9.81 -4.54 11.71
C PRO A 35 11.30 -4.41 12.08
N ASN A 36 11.64 -4.19 13.36
CA ASN A 36 13.03 -4.13 13.82
C ASN A 36 13.73 -5.50 13.83
N THR A 37 12.97 -6.58 13.67
CA THR A 37 13.49 -7.96 13.58
C THR A 37 13.72 -8.41 12.15
N ILE A 38 13.33 -7.59 11.16
CA ILE A 38 13.44 -7.89 9.74
C ILE A 38 14.74 -7.31 9.20
N GLN A 39 15.47 -8.11 8.43
CA GLN A 39 16.62 -7.62 7.68
C GLN A 39 16.16 -6.86 6.43
N LEU A 40 16.71 -5.67 6.22
CA LEU A 40 16.44 -4.89 5.01
C LEU A 40 16.94 -5.63 3.76
N SER A 41 16.12 -5.62 2.70
CA SER A 41 16.53 -6.11 1.38
C SER A 41 17.71 -5.29 0.84
N PRO A 42 18.58 -5.87 -0.01
CA PRO A 42 19.62 -5.11 -0.69
C PRO A 42 19.00 -4.03 -1.60
N ILE A 43 19.80 -3.06 -1.99
CA ILE A 43 19.45 -2.16 -3.09
C ILE A 43 19.41 -3.00 -4.37
N ILE A 44 18.27 -2.98 -5.07
CA ILE A 44 18.04 -3.78 -6.28
C ILE A 44 17.75 -2.92 -7.52
N GLN A 45 17.43 -1.64 -7.32
CA GLN A 45 17.33 -0.66 -8.39
C GLN A 45 18.68 0.06 -8.54
N ASP A 46 19.24 0.08 -9.75
CA ASP A 46 20.46 0.86 -10.02
C ASP A 46 20.21 2.37 -9.96
N SER A 47 18.99 2.79 -10.35
CA SER A 47 18.56 4.19 -10.32
C SER A 47 17.03 4.29 -10.31
N LEU A 48 16.51 5.43 -9.85
CA LEU A 48 15.11 5.80 -9.98
C LEU A 48 14.95 6.83 -11.11
N THR A 49 13.81 6.80 -11.80
CA THR A 49 13.49 7.82 -12.80
C THR A 49 13.33 9.20 -12.16
N SER A 50 13.50 10.26 -12.94
CA SER A 50 13.28 11.64 -12.45
C SER A 50 11.88 11.84 -11.87
N GLY A 51 10.85 11.26 -12.51
CA GLY A 51 9.47 11.31 -12.03
C GLY A 51 9.25 10.58 -10.71
N GLN A 52 9.94 9.46 -10.48
CA GLN A 52 9.92 8.77 -9.18
C GLN A 52 10.59 9.63 -8.11
N ILE A 53 11.77 10.19 -8.40
CA ILE A 53 12.50 11.06 -7.48
C ILE A 53 11.67 12.30 -7.10
N GLU A 54 10.95 12.89 -8.05
CA GLU A 54 10.04 14.02 -7.79
C GLU A 54 8.92 13.63 -6.81
N LYS A 55 8.23 12.51 -7.06
CA LYS A 55 7.18 11.99 -6.17
C LYS A 55 7.72 11.66 -4.78
N ILE A 56 8.87 11.01 -4.68
CA ILE A 56 9.54 10.70 -3.40
C ILE A 56 9.91 11.98 -2.65
N SER A 57 10.34 13.02 -3.38
CA SER A 57 10.64 14.32 -2.77
C SER A 57 9.39 15.02 -2.24
N TYR A 58 8.25 14.89 -2.93
CA TYR A 58 6.97 15.37 -2.43
C TYR A 58 6.53 14.62 -1.16
N LEU A 59 6.65 13.28 -1.16
CA LEU A 59 6.33 12.46 -0.01
C LEU A 59 7.19 12.81 1.20
N HIS A 60 8.51 12.89 1.02
CA HIS A 60 9.44 13.32 2.07
C HIS A 60 9.04 14.68 2.64
N ASN A 61 8.75 15.66 1.79
CA ASN A 61 8.30 16.97 2.26
C ASN A 61 6.97 16.96 3.01
N THR A 62 6.08 16.03 2.66
CA THR A 62 4.78 15.84 3.34
C THR A 62 4.99 15.30 4.75
N PHE A 63 5.93 14.37 4.93
CA PHE A 63 6.11 13.66 6.20
C PHE A 63 7.28 14.15 7.06
N LYS A 64 8.17 15.02 6.57
CA LYS A 64 9.39 15.45 7.29
C LYS A 64 9.18 16.05 8.68
N GLU A 65 7.97 16.49 9.00
CA GLU A 65 7.66 16.96 10.37
C GLU A 65 7.49 15.78 11.34
N VAL A 66 6.95 14.65 10.88
CA VAL A 66 6.64 13.45 11.68
C VAL A 66 7.65 12.31 11.51
N ASP A 67 8.37 12.28 10.39
CA ASP A 67 9.44 11.32 10.09
C ASP A 67 10.78 12.06 9.90
N PRO A 68 11.75 11.90 10.82
CA PRO A 68 13.04 12.58 10.75
C PRO A 68 13.99 11.99 9.69
N THR A 69 13.61 10.92 8.99
CA THR A 69 14.44 10.27 7.98
C THR A 69 14.81 11.24 6.85
N SER A 70 16.06 11.20 6.41
CA SER A 70 16.53 12.11 5.35
C SER A 70 15.93 11.77 3.99
N ARG A 71 15.89 12.74 3.09
CA ARG A 71 15.43 12.55 1.72
C ARG A 71 16.28 11.52 0.98
N GLU A 72 17.58 11.55 1.19
CA GLU A 72 18.53 10.61 0.58
C GLU A 72 18.23 9.18 1.03
N LYS A 73 17.88 9.00 2.32
CA LYS A 73 17.51 7.71 2.86
C LYS A 73 16.17 7.21 2.32
N TRP A 74 15.18 8.10 2.18
CA TRP A 74 13.92 7.78 1.47
C TRP A 74 14.20 7.26 0.05
N ILE A 75 15.03 7.96 -0.73
CA ILE A 75 15.40 7.53 -2.08
C ILE A 75 16.08 6.15 -2.06
N GLU A 76 17.03 5.94 -1.14
CA GLU A 76 17.69 4.65 -0.96
C GLU A 76 16.71 3.53 -0.63
N ASP A 77 15.72 3.77 0.24
CA ASP A 77 14.71 2.78 0.61
C ASP A 77 13.81 2.41 -0.59
N PHE A 78 13.39 3.38 -1.40
CA PHE A 78 12.67 3.08 -2.65
C PHE A 78 13.51 2.32 -3.68
N MET A 79 14.85 2.41 -3.63
CA MET A 79 15.72 1.59 -4.49
C MET A 79 15.83 0.12 -4.02
N ARG A 80 15.31 -0.21 -2.84
CA ARG A 80 15.22 -1.59 -2.32
C ARG A 80 13.90 -2.27 -2.70
N ASP A 81 12.93 -1.49 -3.19
CA ASP A 81 11.62 -2.00 -3.58
C ASP A 81 11.66 -2.71 -4.94
N TYR A 82 10.99 -3.86 -5.01
CA TYR A 82 10.85 -4.62 -6.26
C TYR A 82 10.08 -3.84 -7.32
N ASN A 83 9.11 -3.02 -6.90
CA ASN A 83 8.35 -2.15 -7.78
C ASN A 83 8.16 -0.78 -7.12
N PRO A 84 9.10 0.17 -7.35
CA PRO A 84 9.03 1.49 -6.75
C PRO A 84 7.76 2.27 -7.11
N ASP A 85 7.18 2.07 -8.30
CA ASP A 85 5.95 2.77 -8.70
C ASP A 85 4.75 2.32 -7.86
N ASN A 86 4.65 1.03 -7.55
CA ASN A 86 3.61 0.50 -6.67
C ASN A 86 3.75 1.04 -5.25
N GLU A 87 4.97 1.09 -4.72
CA GLU A 87 5.21 1.62 -3.37
C GLU A 87 4.92 3.12 -3.33
N ILE A 88 5.36 3.89 -4.35
CA ILE A 88 5.01 5.31 -4.47
C ILE A 88 3.49 5.52 -4.49
N GLU A 89 2.70 4.66 -5.14
CA GLU A 89 1.24 4.76 -5.12
C GLU A 89 0.65 4.59 -3.70
N ILE A 90 1.16 3.62 -2.93
CA ILE A 90 0.75 3.37 -1.55
C ILE A 90 1.07 4.59 -0.68
N TRP A 91 2.30 5.08 -0.75
CA TRP A 91 2.75 6.25 -0.01
C TRP A 91 2.02 7.54 -0.43
N MET A 92 1.71 7.72 -1.71
CA MET A 92 0.91 8.85 -2.19
C MET A 92 -0.52 8.80 -1.67
N THR A 93 -1.13 7.62 -1.62
CA THR A 93 -2.45 7.44 -1.00
C THR A 93 -2.39 7.80 0.49
N MET A 94 -1.32 7.39 1.18
CA MET A 94 -1.08 7.75 2.56
C MET A 94 -0.94 9.26 2.75
N ALA A 95 -0.17 9.94 1.89
CA ALA A 95 0.03 11.39 1.93
C ALA A 95 -1.27 12.16 1.70
N ASN A 96 -2.12 11.70 0.78
CA ASN A 96 -3.43 12.29 0.54
C ASN A 96 -4.33 12.14 1.78
N ALA A 97 -4.38 10.95 2.39
CA ALA A 97 -5.16 10.71 3.61
C ALA A 97 -4.65 11.57 4.77
N TYR A 98 -3.34 11.62 4.99
CA TYR A 98 -2.69 12.45 6.00
C TYR A 98 -3.06 13.91 5.81
N ASN A 99 -2.80 14.47 4.62
CA ASN A 99 -3.10 15.88 4.31
C ASN A 99 -4.60 16.19 4.47
N SER A 100 -5.49 15.27 4.07
CA SER A 100 -6.93 15.48 4.21
C SER A 100 -7.37 15.58 5.66
N TYR A 101 -6.74 14.83 6.57
CA TYR A 101 -7.09 14.81 7.99
C TYR A 101 -6.47 16.00 8.74
N VAL A 102 -5.16 16.25 8.54
CA VAL A 102 -4.46 17.34 9.24
C VAL A 102 -4.95 18.73 8.82
N GLN A 103 -5.68 18.85 7.71
CA GLN A 103 -6.32 20.10 7.28
C GLN A 103 -7.70 20.35 7.92
N LEU A 104 -8.28 19.36 8.62
CA LEU A 104 -9.59 19.51 9.27
C LEU A 104 -9.53 20.35 10.56
N GLY A 105 -8.35 20.49 11.16
CA GLY A 105 -8.16 21.23 12.40
C GLY A 105 -6.69 21.47 12.72
N GLU A 106 -6.44 22.25 13.76
CA GLU A 106 -5.08 22.51 14.25
C GLU A 106 -4.62 21.33 15.12
N LEU A 107 -3.78 20.47 14.54
CA LEU A 107 -3.12 19.38 15.26
C LEU A 107 -1.73 19.78 15.72
N ASN A 108 -1.39 19.41 16.94
CA ASN A 108 -0.02 19.47 17.45
C ASN A 108 0.85 18.37 16.81
N ILE A 109 2.16 18.44 17.05
CA ILE A 109 3.12 17.53 16.41
C ILE A 109 2.94 16.06 16.81
N GLU A 110 2.50 15.79 18.04
CA GLU A 110 2.32 14.42 18.52
C GLU A 110 1.04 13.80 17.95
N GLU A 111 -0.05 14.56 17.84
CA GLU A 111 -1.26 14.15 17.13
C GLU A 111 -0.97 13.82 15.65
N LYS A 112 -0.15 14.64 14.99
CA LYS A 112 0.28 14.41 13.60
C LYS A 112 1.09 13.12 13.46
N LYS A 113 2.05 12.86 14.36
CA LYS A 113 2.81 11.60 14.37
C LYS A 113 1.89 10.40 14.55
N GLU A 114 0.86 10.51 15.38
CA GLU A 114 -0.10 9.44 15.57
C GLU A 114 -0.98 9.22 14.32
N VAL A 115 -1.43 10.28 13.65
CA VAL A 115 -2.11 10.18 12.33
C VAL A 115 -1.22 9.44 11.32
N TYR A 116 0.07 9.79 11.25
CA TYR A 116 1.04 9.11 10.39
C TYR A 116 1.18 7.62 10.75
N LYS A 117 1.34 7.28 12.04
CA LYS A 117 1.41 5.90 12.54
C LYS A 117 0.18 5.08 12.18
N ILE A 118 -1.02 5.64 12.39
CA ILE A 118 -2.30 5.00 12.04
C ILE A 118 -2.36 4.69 10.55
N LEU A 119 -2.03 5.67 9.70
CA LEU A 119 -2.07 5.50 8.24
C LEU A 119 -1.02 4.51 7.73
N LEU A 120 0.18 4.52 8.31
CA LEU A 120 1.22 3.56 8.00
C LEU A 120 0.76 2.13 8.30
N MET A 121 0.16 1.90 9.48
CA MET A 121 -0.43 0.59 9.81
C MET A 121 -1.61 0.24 8.90
N ARG A 122 -2.51 1.18 8.61
CA ARG A 122 -3.66 0.96 7.72
C ARG A 122 -3.25 0.62 6.28
N SER A 123 -2.10 1.09 5.82
CA SER A 123 -1.58 0.73 4.49
C SER A 123 -1.26 -0.77 4.38
N SER A 124 -0.91 -1.42 5.49
CA SER A 124 -0.50 -2.83 5.55
C SER A 124 -1.55 -3.77 6.17
N ALA A 125 -2.53 -3.24 6.91
CA ALA A 125 -3.57 -4.03 7.59
C ALA A 125 -5.00 -3.49 7.39
N PRO A 126 -6.03 -4.34 7.45
CA PRO A 126 -7.43 -3.93 7.49
C PRO A 126 -7.75 -2.99 8.68
N ALA A 127 -8.69 -2.06 8.49
CA ALA A 127 -9.00 -1.03 9.49
C ALA A 127 -9.49 -1.60 10.85
N ASP A 128 -10.15 -2.75 10.84
CA ASP A 128 -10.61 -3.46 12.03
C ASP A 128 -9.47 -4.15 12.80
N GLU A 129 -8.36 -4.49 12.14
CA GLU A 129 -7.17 -5.05 12.78
C GLU A 129 -6.19 -3.98 13.29
N VAL A 130 -6.14 -2.80 12.67
CA VAL A 130 -5.21 -1.73 13.08
C VAL A 130 -5.42 -1.35 14.55
N LEU A 131 -6.67 -1.15 14.97
CA LEU A 131 -6.99 -0.70 16.33
C LEU A 131 -6.65 -1.73 17.42
N SER A 132 -6.52 -3.01 17.09
CA SER A 132 -6.09 -4.02 18.07
C SER A 132 -4.57 -4.09 18.21
N HIS A 133 -3.80 -3.42 17.33
CA HIS A 133 -2.35 -3.48 17.29
C HIS A 133 -1.68 -2.11 17.48
N ILE A 134 -2.46 -1.04 17.61
CA ILE A 134 -1.97 0.31 17.84
C ILE A 134 -2.38 0.79 19.22
N GLU A 135 -1.43 1.35 19.95
CA GLU A 135 -1.70 2.19 21.12
C GLU A 135 -1.96 3.62 20.65
N LEU A 136 -3.08 4.18 21.10
CA LEU A 136 -3.51 5.55 20.83
C LEU A 136 -3.26 6.42 22.06
N ASP A 137 -2.38 7.40 21.92
CA ASP A 137 -1.95 8.31 22.98
C ASP A 137 -2.63 9.68 22.88
N TYR A 138 -3.00 10.12 21.68
CA TYR A 138 -3.45 11.49 21.40
C TYR A 138 -4.83 11.58 20.75
N LEU A 139 -5.19 10.63 19.90
CA LEU A 139 -6.46 10.54 19.19
C LEU A 139 -7.37 9.53 19.89
N SER A 140 -8.67 9.82 19.90
CA SER A 140 -9.68 8.83 20.25
C SER A 140 -9.80 7.75 19.18
N GLU A 141 -10.34 6.57 19.53
CA GLU A 141 -10.67 5.55 18.53
C GLU A 141 -11.58 6.08 17.40
N LYS A 142 -12.47 7.02 17.73
CA LYS A 142 -13.37 7.63 16.73
C LYS A 142 -12.57 8.42 15.70
N GLU A 143 -11.62 9.23 16.16
CA GLU A 143 -10.71 9.99 15.31
C GLU A 143 -9.80 9.06 14.52
N ALA A 144 -9.24 8.01 15.14
CA ALA A 144 -8.44 7.01 14.44
C ALA A 144 -9.24 6.30 13.32
N LYS A 145 -10.53 5.99 13.54
CA LYS A 145 -11.42 5.47 12.50
C LYS A 145 -11.63 6.48 11.38
N GLN A 146 -11.76 7.76 11.68
CA GLN A 146 -11.88 8.83 10.68
C GLN A 146 -10.59 8.97 9.86
N VAL A 147 -9.41 8.91 10.49
CA VAL A 147 -8.11 8.89 9.81
C VAL A 147 -8.05 7.73 8.81
N MET A 148 -8.38 6.51 9.24
CA MET A 148 -8.31 5.33 8.38
C MET A 148 -9.31 5.35 7.22
N GLN A 149 -10.46 6.01 7.37
CA GLN A 149 -11.45 6.17 6.29
C GLN A 149 -10.95 7.03 5.13
N ALA A 150 -9.98 7.92 5.37
CA ALA A 150 -9.39 8.74 4.33
C ALA A 150 -8.44 7.93 3.40
N TYR A 151 -7.99 6.74 3.83
CA TYR A 151 -7.13 5.86 3.04
C TYR A 151 -7.97 4.91 2.16
N GLN A 152 -7.81 5.02 0.85
CA GLN A 152 -8.74 4.41 -0.12
C GLN A 152 -8.26 3.09 -0.73
N LEU A 153 -7.00 2.69 -0.51
CA LEU A 153 -6.49 1.43 -1.02
C LEU A 153 -6.82 0.27 -0.06
N GLU A 154 -6.94 -0.92 -0.64
CA GLU A 154 -6.91 -2.16 0.11
C GLU A 154 -5.57 -2.30 0.83
N ALA A 155 -5.60 -2.90 2.01
CA ALA A 155 -4.38 -3.19 2.76
C ALA A 155 -3.45 -4.09 1.92
N LYS A 156 -2.17 -3.72 1.83
CA LYS A 156 -1.13 -4.49 1.15
C LYS A 156 -0.05 -4.86 2.16
N PRO A 157 -0.14 -6.03 2.83
CA PRO A 157 0.91 -6.51 3.71
C PRO A 157 2.26 -6.60 2.98
N ILE A 158 3.34 -6.26 3.69
CA ILE A 158 4.69 -6.36 3.15
C ILE A 158 5.06 -7.84 2.95
N ARG A 159 5.62 -8.17 1.78
CA ARG A 159 6.13 -9.52 1.52
C ARG A 159 7.50 -9.70 2.17
N VAL A 160 7.61 -10.74 3.00
CA VAL A 160 8.87 -11.13 3.64
C VAL A 160 9.22 -12.56 3.20
N SER A 161 10.48 -12.79 2.84
CA SER A 161 11.03 -14.13 2.59
C SER A 161 11.76 -14.64 3.84
N LYS A 162 11.64 -15.94 4.12
CA LYS A 162 12.52 -16.61 5.09
C LYS A 162 13.82 -16.97 4.38
N GLU A 163 14.95 -16.56 4.94
CA GLU A 163 16.28 -17.06 4.54
C GLU A 163 16.53 -18.47 5.08
#